data_AF-A0A1G1FMS6-F1
#
_entry.id   AF-A0A1G1FMS6-F1
#
_cell.length_a   1.000
_cell.length_b   1.000
_cell.length_c   1.000
_cell.angle_alpha   90.00
_cell.angle_beta   90.00
_cell.angle_gamma   90.00
#
_symmetry.space_group_name_H-M   'P 1'
#
loop_
_entity.id
_entity.type
_entity.pdbx_description
1 polymer ?
#
loop_
_entity_poly.entity_id
_entity_poly.type
_entity_poly.pdbx_seq_one_letter_code
_entity_poly.pdbx_strand_id
1 'polypeptide(L)'
;MKFINLHKAILNSMSEAVYVVDRDMDILYSNPAAERLTGFSPQESVGQVCHDIFCERSALCSGICPPRRVMQEQTPVLHKDAETRTKSGEVRQTQISISPFYEKEECVGAVLIIKDVTDLKVAEEKIRKQNVFLTAVIDALPHPFTVIDAETHHLKLANYAAYPGKLPENMACHELSHLSDAPCSGSDHPCPFEKVKETGQPVTVEHTHCGADGKCRDMEVHCFPIFDDRGTLVQVIEYCIDISERKQATAEREKLIKDLQKAVDDVKTLQGLLPICAGCKKIRDDKGYWNTIESYISEHTDAEFTHGLCPDCITRLYPGYANRRKQG
;
A
#
# COMPACT_ATOMS: atom_id res chain seq x y z
N MET A 1 63.38 9.93 20.24
CA MET A 1 62.25 10.79 20.67
C MET A 1 61.47 10.06 21.74
N LYS A 2 61.54 10.51 22.99
CA LYS A 2 60.80 9.91 24.11
C LYS A 2 59.33 10.33 24.05
N PHE A 3 58.41 9.38 23.95
CA PHE A 3 56.98 9.57 24.15
C PHE A 3 56.72 9.91 25.63
N ILE A 4 56.90 11.18 26.04
CA ILE A 4 56.83 11.59 27.46
C ILE A 4 55.40 11.60 28.03
N ASN A 5 54.34 11.41 27.25
CA ASN A 5 52.97 11.35 27.78
C ASN A 5 52.03 10.51 26.90
N LEU A 6 52.35 9.24 26.69
CA LEU A 6 51.56 8.34 25.81
C LEU A 6 50.08 8.26 26.23
N HIS A 7 49.78 8.15 27.52
CA HIS A 7 48.40 8.08 28.03
C HIS A 7 47.58 9.33 27.67
N LYS A 8 48.16 10.53 27.81
CA LYS A 8 47.49 11.79 27.45
C LYS A 8 47.27 11.90 25.95
N ALA A 9 48.24 11.45 25.14
CA ALA A 9 48.10 11.42 23.69
C ALA A 9 46.94 10.50 23.25
N ILE A 10 46.82 9.32 23.88
CA ILE A 10 45.72 8.38 23.63
C ILE A 10 44.38 9.04 23.97
N LEU A 11 44.21 9.54 25.20
CA LEU A 11 42.95 10.15 25.65
C LEU A 11 42.56 11.38 24.82
N ASN A 12 43.53 12.18 24.35
CA ASN A 12 43.28 13.33 23.49
C ASN A 12 42.87 12.95 22.06
N SER A 13 43.27 11.77 21.59
CA SER A 13 42.93 11.26 20.27
C SER A 13 41.57 10.57 20.20
N MET A 14 40.96 10.29 21.36
CA MET A 14 39.63 9.69 21.41
C MET A 14 38.57 10.66 20.87
N SER A 15 37.62 10.11 20.10
CA SER A 15 36.48 10.85 19.58
C SER A 15 35.43 11.13 20.66
N GLU A 16 35.36 10.27 21.68
CA GLU A 16 34.42 10.36 22.80
C GLU A 16 34.95 11.28 23.89
N ALA A 17 34.03 11.97 24.56
CA ALA A 17 34.36 12.85 25.67
C ALA A 17 34.82 12.02 26.86
N VAL A 18 35.98 12.37 27.43
CA VAL A 18 36.54 11.69 28.60
C VAL A 18 36.75 12.67 29.72
N TYR A 19 36.17 12.36 30.87
CA TYR A 19 36.46 12.99 32.16
C TYR A 19 37.06 11.98 33.12
N VAL A 20 38.01 12.43 33.95
CA VAL A 20 38.50 11.65 35.09
C VAL A 20 38.22 12.45 36.34
N VAL A 21 37.60 11.81 37.33
CA VAL A 21 37.30 12.41 38.63
C VAL A 21 37.96 11.61 39.73
N ASP A 22 38.34 12.26 40.83
CA ASP A 22 38.82 11.59 42.04
C ASP A 22 37.69 11.17 42.99
N ARG A 23 38.04 10.78 44.21
CA ARG A 23 37.08 10.35 45.26
C ARG A 23 36.22 11.48 45.81
N ASP A 24 36.70 12.72 45.73
CA ASP A 24 36.00 13.93 46.16
C ASP A 24 35.17 14.56 45.03
N MET A 25 35.20 13.92 43.85
CA MET A 25 34.51 14.28 42.61
C MET A 25 35.16 15.46 41.86
N ASP A 26 36.38 15.82 42.22
CA ASP A 26 37.13 16.85 41.50
C ASP A 26 37.57 16.30 40.14
N ILE A 27 37.33 17.09 39.09
CA ILE A 27 37.73 16.72 37.73
C ILE A 27 39.24 16.86 37.63
N LEU A 28 39.95 15.73 37.54
CA LEU A 28 41.39 15.68 37.32
C LEU A 28 41.77 15.89 35.86
N TYR A 29 40.88 15.52 34.94
CA TYR A 29 41.16 15.52 33.52
C TYR A 29 39.91 15.67 32.66
N SER A 30 40.06 16.35 31.53
CA SER A 30 39.09 16.55 30.47
C SER A 30 39.83 16.52 29.13
N ASN A 31 39.36 15.72 28.16
CA ASN A 31 39.95 15.67 26.83
C ASN A 31 39.30 16.70 25.86
N PRO A 32 39.90 16.99 24.69
CA PRO A 32 39.32 17.91 23.70
C PRO A 32 37.94 17.50 23.19
N ALA A 33 37.59 16.20 23.18
CA ALA A 33 36.25 15.76 22.80
C ALA A 33 35.20 16.18 23.83
N ALA A 34 35.57 16.22 25.11
CA ALA A 34 34.72 16.70 26.18
C ALA A 34 34.39 18.19 26.06
N GLU A 35 35.37 19.01 25.67
CA GLU A 35 35.13 20.42 25.33
C GLU A 35 34.23 20.56 24.09
N ARG A 36 34.45 19.77 23.03
CA ARG A 36 33.57 19.80 21.85
C ARG A 36 32.12 19.42 22.17
N LEU A 37 31.91 18.43 23.04
CA LEU A 37 30.58 17.97 23.43
C LEU A 37 29.89 18.96 24.37
N THR A 38 30.57 19.38 25.44
CA THR A 38 29.95 20.11 26.54
C THR A 38 30.11 21.61 26.42
N GLY A 39 31.09 22.09 25.67
CA GLY A 39 31.46 23.51 25.57
C GLY A 39 32.28 24.05 26.74
N PHE A 40 32.66 23.21 27.71
CA PHE A 40 33.54 23.59 28.82
C PHE A 40 34.99 23.27 28.46
N SER A 41 35.84 24.29 28.49
CA SER A 41 37.27 24.09 28.27
C SER A 41 37.90 23.34 29.45
N PRO A 42 39.03 22.63 29.24
CA PRO A 42 39.75 21.99 30.34
C PRO A 42 40.10 22.96 31.48
N GLN A 43 40.38 24.23 31.18
CA GLN A 43 40.69 25.27 32.16
C GLN A 43 39.48 25.64 33.04
N GLU A 44 38.27 25.46 32.54
CA GLU A 44 37.03 25.71 33.28
C GLU A 44 36.57 24.46 34.04
N SER A 45 36.82 23.26 33.52
CA SER A 45 36.36 22.02 34.14
C SER A 45 37.35 21.42 35.13
N VAL A 46 38.66 21.43 34.85
CA VAL A 46 39.65 20.73 35.68
C VAL A 46 39.83 21.47 37.01
N GLY A 47 39.80 20.73 38.11
CA GLY A 47 39.85 21.26 39.47
C GLY A 47 38.51 21.81 39.98
N GLN A 48 37.43 21.66 39.22
CA GLN A 48 36.07 21.88 39.71
C GLN A 48 35.43 20.54 40.11
N VAL A 49 34.45 20.60 41.00
CA VAL A 49 33.64 19.44 41.34
C VAL A 49 32.76 19.10 40.13
N CYS A 50 32.78 17.83 39.71
CA CYS A 50 31.96 17.29 38.61
C CYS A 50 30.49 17.74 38.69
N HIS A 51 29.93 17.76 39.89
CA HIS A 51 28.57 18.23 40.14
C HIS A 51 28.34 19.68 39.71
N ASP A 52 29.31 20.58 39.89
CA ASP A 52 29.15 22.01 39.59
C ASP A 52 29.14 22.27 38.07
N ILE A 53 29.78 21.39 37.30
CA ILE A 53 29.78 21.44 35.84
C ILE A 53 28.54 20.75 35.26
N PHE A 54 28.11 19.61 35.84
CA PHE A 54 27.11 18.73 35.22
C PHE A 54 25.76 18.61 35.94
N CYS A 55 25.62 18.92 37.23
CA CYS A 55 24.45 18.49 38.00
C CYS A 55 23.17 19.31 37.81
N GLU A 56 23.26 20.60 37.48
CA GLU A 56 22.08 21.34 37.00
C GLU A 56 21.73 21.01 35.53
N ARG A 57 22.50 20.10 34.92
CA ARG A 57 22.62 19.92 33.47
C ARG A 57 22.59 18.45 33.03
N SER A 58 22.43 17.52 33.96
CA SER A 58 22.37 16.08 33.69
C SER A 58 21.44 15.38 34.68
N ALA A 59 20.51 14.58 34.17
CA ALA A 59 19.56 13.78 34.95
C ALA A 59 20.23 12.69 35.82
N LEU A 60 21.54 12.49 35.66
CA LEU A 60 22.29 11.42 36.31
C LEU A 60 22.53 11.63 37.81
N CYS A 61 22.48 12.86 38.29
CA CYS A 61 22.77 13.21 39.69
C CYS A 61 21.51 13.39 40.55
N SER A 62 20.34 13.02 40.04
CA SER A 62 19.04 13.10 40.73
C SER A 62 18.88 12.00 41.81
N GLY A 63 19.72 12.07 42.85
CA GLY A 63 19.57 11.27 44.08
C GLY A 63 20.78 10.40 44.43
N ILE A 64 21.51 9.87 43.44
CA ILE A 64 22.73 9.07 43.66
C ILE A 64 23.79 9.52 42.65
N CYS A 65 24.96 9.95 43.14
CA CYS A 65 26.10 10.30 42.30
C CYS A 65 26.68 9.04 41.62
N PRO A 66 26.60 8.88 40.29
CA PRO A 66 27.00 7.65 39.63
C PRO A 66 28.49 7.30 39.74
N PRO A 67 29.45 8.25 39.58
CA PRO A 67 30.87 7.99 39.85
C PRO A 67 31.12 7.48 41.27
N ARG A 68 30.48 8.09 42.27
CA ARG A 68 30.60 7.65 43.67
C ARG A 68 30.06 6.24 43.86
N ARG A 69 28.92 5.92 43.23
CA ARG A 69 28.32 4.59 43.29
C ARG A 69 29.23 3.51 42.67
N VAL A 70 29.75 3.72 41.46
CA VAL A 70 30.61 2.72 40.81
C VAL A 70 31.92 2.51 41.57
N MET A 71 32.44 3.54 42.25
CA MET A 71 33.62 3.41 43.10
C MET A 71 33.33 2.62 44.38
N GLN A 72 32.15 2.81 44.99
CA GLN A 72 31.73 2.08 46.19
C GLN A 72 31.39 0.62 45.89
N GLU A 73 30.65 0.38 44.80
CA GLU A 73 30.21 -0.96 44.38
C GLU A 73 31.27 -1.71 43.55
N GLN A 74 32.36 -1.04 43.17
CA GLN A 74 33.42 -1.57 42.30
C GLN A 74 32.88 -2.18 40.99
N THR A 75 31.72 -1.71 40.55
CA THR A 75 30.99 -2.25 39.39
C THR A 75 30.82 -1.13 38.37
N PRO A 76 31.34 -1.27 37.13
CA PRO A 76 31.22 -0.23 36.12
C PRO A 76 29.79 -0.12 35.59
N VAL A 77 29.41 1.09 35.19
CA VAL A 77 28.21 1.34 34.38
C VAL A 77 28.68 1.47 32.94
N LEU A 78 28.07 0.74 32.02
CA LEU A 78 28.45 0.76 30.60
C LEU A 78 27.25 1.17 29.74
N HIS A 79 27.51 2.05 28.76
CA HIS A 79 26.56 2.44 27.70
C HIS A 79 25.19 2.88 28.19
N LYS A 80 25.11 3.54 29.35
CA LYS A 80 23.84 3.99 29.90
C LYS A 80 23.39 5.24 29.17
N ASP A 81 22.19 5.18 28.58
CA ASP A 81 21.54 6.34 27.98
C ASP A 81 21.34 7.46 29.00
N ALA A 82 21.70 8.68 28.61
CA ALA A 82 21.64 9.87 29.42
C ALA A 82 21.49 11.13 28.55
N GLU A 83 21.06 12.22 29.17
CA GLU A 83 21.04 13.53 28.56
C GLU A 83 22.17 14.38 29.15
N THR A 84 22.96 14.97 28.26
CA THR A 84 24.03 15.90 28.61
C THR A 84 23.67 17.27 28.09
N ARG A 85 23.48 18.24 29.00
CA ARG A 85 23.25 19.63 28.63
C ARG A 85 24.57 20.38 28.51
N THR A 86 24.77 21.04 27.38
CA THR A 86 25.99 21.80 27.08
C THR A 86 26.03 23.12 27.85
N LYS A 87 27.16 23.84 27.75
CA LYS A 87 27.36 25.17 28.30
C LYS A 87 26.32 26.18 27.83
N SER A 88 25.90 26.08 26.56
CA SER A 88 24.88 26.94 25.94
C SER A 88 23.44 26.56 26.30
N GLY A 89 23.23 25.44 26.99
CA GLY A 89 21.91 24.95 27.38
C GLY A 89 21.27 23.95 26.41
N GLU A 90 21.92 23.67 25.26
CA GLU A 90 21.52 22.63 24.31
C GLU A 90 21.56 21.26 24.98
N VAL A 91 20.58 20.39 24.70
CA VAL A 91 20.54 19.03 25.23
C VAL A 91 21.01 18.05 24.15
N ARG A 92 22.05 17.28 24.49
CA ARG A 92 22.59 16.20 23.67
C ARG A 92 22.18 14.85 24.24
N GLN A 93 21.75 13.94 23.37
CA GLN A 93 21.50 12.55 23.74
C GLN A 93 22.84 11.82 23.78
N THR A 94 23.17 11.24 24.92
CA THR A 94 24.49 10.67 25.18
C THR A 94 24.40 9.25 25.74
N GLN A 95 25.46 8.48 25.56
CA GLN A 95 25.69 7.24 26.29
C GLN A 95 26.89 7.42 27.21
N ILE A 96 26.69 7.11 28.48
CA ILE A 96 27.69 7.33 29.52
C ILE A 96 28.15 5.97 30.06
N SER A 97 29.47 5.78 30.02
CA SER A 97 30.16 4.67 30.66
C SER A 97 31.02 5.23 31.78
N ILE A 98 30.95 4.61 32.96
CA ILE A 98 31.66 5.05 34.16
C ILE A 98 32.36 3.84 34.76
N SER A 99 33.68 3.89 34.84
CA SER A 99 34.50 2.81 35.37
C SER A 99 35.38 3.33 36.51
N PRO A 100 35.45 2.64 37.66
CA PRO A 100 36.43 2.98 38.69
C PRO A 100 37.84 2.73 38.16
N PHE A 101 38.82 3.54 38.59
CA PHE A 101 40.23 3.29 38.32
C PHE A 101 41.05 3.24 39.61
N TYR A 102 42.12 2.47 39.58
CA TYR A 102 42.87 2.04 40.76
C TYR A 102 44.34 2.38 40.64
N GLU A 103 44.96 2.73 41.77
CA GLU A 103 46.42 2.82 41.91
C GLU A 103 46.90 1.76 42.92
N LYS A 104 47.77 0.84 42.43
CA LYS A 104 48.22 -0.38 43.12
C LYS A 104 47.07 -1.33 43.45
N GLU A 105 46.18 -0.96 44.38
CA GLU A 105 44.92 -1.66 44.71
C GLU A 105 43.85 -0.71 45.30
N GLU A 106 44.14 0.58 45.45
CA GLU A 106 43.20 1.56 45.99
C GLU A 106 42.39 2.20 44.87
N CYS A 107 41.06 2.24 45.02
CA CYS A 107 40.19 2.99 44.12
C CYS A 107 40.39 4.48 44.35
N VAL A 108 41.01 5.17 43.38
CA VAL A 108 41.41 6.57 43.49
C VAL A 108 40.46 7.52 42.76
N GLY A 109 39.55 6.99 41.93
CA GLY A 109 38.63 7.80 41.16
C GLY A 109 37.80 7.00 40.15
N ALA A 110 37.14 7.71 39.24
CA ALA A 110 36.40 7.12 38.13
C ALA A 110 36.72 7.82 36.80
N VAL A 111 36.70 7.03 35.72
CA VAL A 111 36.76 7.50 34.34
C VAL A 111 35.34 7.51 33.78
N LEU A 112 34.90 8.67 33.29
CA LEU A 112 33.63 8.86 32.62
C LEU A 112 33.91 9.01 31.12
N ILE A 113 33.29 8.16 30.32
CA ILE A 113 33.30 8.26 28.86
C ILE A 113 31.88 8.60 28.43
N ILE A 114 31.75 9.69 27.67
CA ILE A 114 30.48 10.21 27.19
C ILE A 114 30.50 10.21 25.67
N LYS A 115 29.66 9.39 25.08
CA LYS A 115 29.48 9.30 23.64
C LYS A 115 28.25 10.11 23.23
N ASP A 116 28.41 11.06 22.33
CA ASP A 116 27.27 11.73 21.68
C ASP A 116 26.60 10.77 20.70
N VAL A 117 25.32 10.51 20.92
CA VAL A 117 24.47 9.67 20.06
C VAL A 117 23.26 10.45 19.56
N THR A 118 23.30 11.79 19.62
CA THR A 118 22.20 12.67 19.22
C THR A 118 21.79 12.44 17.78
N ASP A 119 22.73 12.54 16.84
CA ASP A 119 22.45 12.37 15.42
C ASP A 119 21.91 10.97 15.10
N LEU A 120 22.45 9.94 15.78
CA LEU A 120 22.00 8.56 15.65
C LEU A 120 20.55 8.40 16.12
N LYS A 121 20.23 8.85 17.34
CA LYS A 121 18.86 8.76 17.88
C LYS A 121 17.85 9.58 17.07
N VAL A 122 18.25 10.74 16.56
CA VAL A 122 17.40 11.55 15.68
C VAL A 122 17.12 10.83 14.36
N ALA A 123 18.14 10.20 13.76
CA ALA A 123 17.97 9.42 12.53
C ALA A 123 17.09 8.18 12.76
N GLU A 124 17.30 7.44 13.84
CA GLU A 124 16.49 6.28 14.23
C GLU A 124 15.03 6.68 14.45
N GLU A 125 14.77 7.76 15.19
CA GLU A 125 13.41 8.25 15.45
C GLU A 125 12.73 8.74 14.17
N LYS A 126 13.48 9.36 13.25
CA LYS A 126 12.95 9.76 11.94
C LYS A 126 12.52 8.53 11.13
N ILE A 127 13.37 7.50 11.05
CA ILE A 127 13.04 6.24 10.37
C ILE A 127 11.82 5.58 11.03
N ARG A 128 11.79 5.52 12.36
CA ARG A 128 10.66 4.95 13.12
C ARG A 128 9.36 5.68 12.80
N LYS A 129 9.35 7.02 12.82
CA LYS A 129 8.16 7.83 12.47
C LYS A 129 7.73 7.61 11.03
N GLN A 130 8.68 7.53 10.09
CA GLN A 130 8.38 7.25 8.68
C GLN A 130 7.76 5.87 8.49
N ASN A 131 8.31 4.84 9.14
CA ASN A 131 7.76 3.48 9.08
C ASN A 131 6.34 3.42 9.64
N VAL A 132 6.09 4.03 10.81
CA VAL A 132 4.74 4.10 11.39
C VAL A 132 3.76 4.80 10.45
N PHE A 133 4.18 5.91 9.83
CA PHE A 133 3.35 6.62 8.85
C PHE A 133 3.03 5.77 7.62
N LEU A 134 4.03 5.11 7.02
CA LEU A 134 3.84 4.26 5.85
C LEU A 134 2.93 3.06 6.15
N THR A 135 3.10 2.40 7.30
CA THR A 135 2.20 1.33 7.75
C THR A 135 0.77 1.83 7.87
N ALA A 136 0.56 2.99 8.49
CA ALA A 136 -0.79 3.58 8.61
C ALA A 136 -1.43 3.93 7.25
N VAL A 137 -0.64 4.41 6.28
CA VAL A 137 -1.13 4.68 4.91
C VAL A 137 -1.56 3.40 4.21
N ILE A 138 -0.76 2.32 4.33
CA ILE A 138 -1.07 1.02 3.71
C ILE A 138 -2.29 0.37 4.37
N ASP A 139 -2.42 0.46 5.70
CA ASP A 139 -3.56 -0.07 6.46
C ASP A 139 -4.86 0.70 6.21
N ALA A 140 -4.78 1.96 5.80
CA ALA A 140 -5.95 2.75 5.40
C ALA A 140 -6.52 2.35 4.03
N LEU A 141 -5.79 1.55 3.23
CA LEU A 141 -6.29 1.09 1.94
C LEU A 141 -7.45 0.09 2.15
N PRO A 142 -8.59 0.28 1.46
CA PRO A 142 -9.76 -0.60 1.62
C PRO A 142 -9.59 -1.96 0.93
N HIS A 143 -8.56 -2.09 0.08
CA HIS A 143 -8.30 -3.28 -0.69
C HIS A 143 -7.17 -4.10 -0.05
N PRO A 144 -7.26 -5.45 -0.04
CA PRO A 144 -6.16 -6.30 0.36
C PRO A 144 -4.87 -5.92 -0.37
N PHE A 145 -3.82 -5.64 0.40
CA PHE A 145 -2.49 -5.28 -0.07
C PHE A 145 -1.47 -6.15 0.66
N THR A 146 -0.59 -6.81 -0.08
CA THR A 146 0.45 -7.68 0.46
C THR A 146 1.79 -7.45 -0.24
N VAL A 147 2.87 -7.78 0.46
CA VAL A 147 4.23 -7.86 -0.12
C VAL A 147 4.72 -9.28 0.08
N ILE A 148 5.08 -9.93 -1.00
CA ILE A 148 5.46 -11.33 -1.08
C ILE A 148 6.96 -11.41 -1.37
N ASP A 149 7.66 -12.25 -0.62
CA ASP A 149 9.06 -12.58 -0.86
C ASP A 149 9.24 -13.35 -2.17
N ALA A 150 10.16 -12.92 -3.03
CA ALA A 150 10.34 -13.52 -4.34
C ALA A 150 10.86 -14.97 -4.28
N GLU A 151 11.63 -15.36 -3.26
CA GLU A 151 12.22 -16.69 -3.17
C GLU A 151 11.31 -17.67 -2.43
N THR A 152 10.80 -17.25 -1.27
CA THR A 152 10.08 -18.11 -0.33
C THR A 152 8.57 -18.10 -0.51
N HIS A 153 8.02 -17.14 -1.26
CA HIS A 153 6.58 -16.88 -1.35
C HIS A 153 5.91 -16.50 -0.02
N HIS A 154 6.71 -16.25 1.02
CA HIS A 154 6.22 -15.79 2.32
C HIS A 154 5.82 -14.32 2.28
N LEU A 155 4.75 -13.99 2.98
CA LEU A 155 4.27 -12.64 3.16
C LEU A 155 5.23 -11.88 4.08
N LYS A 156 5.77 -10.77 3.58
CA LYS A 156 6.58 -9.80 4.35
C LYS A 156 5.72 -8.70 4.96
N LEU A 157 4.60 -8.39 4.31
CA LEU A 157 3.64 -7.40 4.77
C LEU A 157 2.25 -7.79 4.28
N ALA A 158 1.25 -7.55 5.11
CA ALA A 158 -0.16 -7.56 4.75
C ALA A 158 -0.81 -6.38 5.45
N ASN A 159 -1.63 -5.62 4.73
CA ASN A 159 -2.41 -4.55 5.33
C ASN A 159 -3.61 -5.08 6.11
N TYR A 160 -4.26 -4.21 6.88
CA TYR A 160 -5.43 -4.57 7.67
C TYR A 160 -6.57 -5.22 6.86
N ALA A 161 -6.79 -4.78 5.62
CA ALA A 161 -7.81 -5.34 4.73
C ALA A 161 -7.48 -6.78 4.27
N ALA A 162 -6.19 -7.11 4.11
CA ALA A 162 -5.73 -8.45 3.76
C ALA A 162 -5.70 -9.39 4.97
N TYR A 163 -5.15 -8.92 6.10
CA TYR A 163 -5.02 -9.72 7.32
C TYR A 163 -5.16 -8.85 8.57
N PRO A 164 -6.29 -8.93 9.30
CA PRO A 164 -6.49 -8.16 10.52
C PRO A 164 -5.54 -8.61 11.64
N GLY A 165 -4.60 -7.75 12.04
CA GLY A 165 -3.72 -7.97 13.19
C GLY A 165 -2.30 -8.36 12.80
N LYS A 166 -1.61 -9.10 13.70
CA LYS A 166 -0.21 -9.48 13.47
C LYS A 166 -0.15 -10.69 12.53
N LEU A 167 0.45 -10.49 11.35
CA LEU A 167 0.74 -11.55 10.40
C LEU A 167 1.63 -12.65 11.04
N PRO A 168 1.29 -13.94 10.90
CA PRO A 168 2.13 -15.03 11.36
C PRO A 168 3.48 -15.05 10.64
N GLU A 169 4.53 -15.50 11.34
CA GLU A 169 5.82 -15.70 10.70
C GLU A 169 5.72 -16.80 9.64
N ASN A 170 6.32 -16.57 8.47
CA ASN A 170 6.40 -17.51 7.35
C ASN A 170 5.06 -17.90 6.71
N MET A 171 3.98 -17.16 6.92
CA MET A 171 2.73 -17.37 6.18
C MET A 171 2.97 -17.13 4.67
N ALA A 172 2.62 -18.10 3.84
CA ALA A 172 2.72 -18.01 2.38
C ALA A 172 1.49 -17.34 1.76
N CYS A 173 1.66 -16.79 0.55
CA CYS A 173 0.56 -16.12 -0.16
C CYS A 173 -0.65 -17.05 -0.42
N HIS A 174 -0.41 -18.29 -0.81
CA HIS A 174 -1.46 -19.28 -1.12
C HIS A 174 -2.23 -19.76 0.12
N GLU A 175 -1.62 -19.72 1.31
CA GLU A 175 -2.30 -20.01 2.57
C GLU A 175 -3.32 -18.92 2.88
N LEU A 176 -2.96 -17.65 2.62
CA LEU A 176 -3.85 -16.51 2.83
C LEU A 176 -4.97 -16.44 1.77
N SER A 177 -4.63 -16.55 0.49
CA SER A 177 -5.58 -16.28 -0.61
C SER A 177 -6.44 -17.48 -1.01
N HIS A 178 -5.92 -18.70 -0.86
CA HIS A 178 -6.56 -19.93 -1.35
C HIS A 178 -6.78 -21.00 -0.28
N LEU A 179 -6.37 -20.76 0.98
CA LEU A 179 -6.44 -21.73 2.07
C LEU A 179 -5.81 -23.08 1.68
N SER A 180 -4.73 -23.01 0.91
CA SER A 180 -4.02 -24.16 0.35
C SER A 180 -2.68 -24.32 1.06
N ASP A 181 -2.25 -25.55 1.27
CA ASP A 181 -0.90 -25.88 1.78
C ASP A 181 0.15 -25.96 0.66
N ALA A 182 -0.29 -25.84 -0.60
CA ALA A 182 0.57 -25.88 -1.77
C ALA A 182 0.45 -24.60 -2.61
N PRO A 183 1.55 -24.15 -3.25
CA PRO A 183 1.52 -23.03 -4.20
C PRO A 183 0.50 -23.23 -5.31
N CYS A 184 -0.03 -22.12 -5.81
CA CYS A 184 -0.98 -22.11 -6.92
C CYS A 184 -0.38 -22.84 -8.13
N SER A 185 -1.09 -23.83 -8.67
CA SER A 185 -0.64 -24.60 -9.84
C SER A 185 -1.80 -24.86 -10.80
N GLY A 186 -1.48 -24.99 -12.09
CA GLY A 186 -2.44 -25.35 -13.14
C GLY A 186 -2.86 -24.20 -14.06
N SER A 187 -3.52 -24.56 -15.17
CA SER A 187 -4.02 -23.64 -16.21
C SER A 187 -5.23 -22.83 -15.76
N ASP A 188 -6.01 -23.37 -14.83
CA ASP A 188 -7.30 -22.81 -14.44
C ASP A 188 -7.14 -21.65 -13.42
N HIS A 189 -5.99 -21.58 -12.76
CA HIS A 189 -5.64 -20.57 -11.76
C HIS A 189 -4.21 -20.06 -11.98
N PRO A 190 -3.95 -19.30 -13.07
CA PRO A 190 -2.60 -18.80 -13.36
C PRO A 190 -2.17 -17.78 -12.30
N CYS A 191 -1.15 -18.14 -11.52
CA CYS A 191 -0.57 -17.31 -10.48
C CYS A 191 0.03 -16.03 -11.10
N PRO A 192 -0.49 -14.82 -10.78
CA PRO A 192 0.06 -13.59 -11.34
C PRO A 192 1.49 -13.33 -10.83
N PHE A 193 1.82 -13.77 -9.62
CA PHE A 193 3.17 -13.72 -9.07
C PHE A 193 4.19 -14.49 -9.94
N GLU A 194 3.85 -15.70 -10.43
CA GLU A 194 4.74 -16.46 -11.32
C GLU A 194 4.94 -15.75 -12.67
N LYS A 195 3.89 -15.12 -13.21
CA LYS A 195 4.02 -14.30 -14.43
C LYS A 195 4.95 -13.11 -14.22
N VAL A 196 4.90 -12.45 -13.06
CA VAL A 196 5.82 -11.36 -12.71
C VAL A 196 7.25 -11.88 -12.60
N LYS A 197 7.47 -13.07 -12.00
CA LYS A 197 8.78 -13.72 -11.95
C LYS A 197 9.36 -13.99 -13.34
N GLU A 198 8.54 -14.52 -14.24
CA GLU A 198 8.96 -14.87 -15.61
C GLU A 198 9.24 -13.62 -16.45
N THR A 199 8.41 -12.59 -16.33
CA THR A 199 8.45 -11.41 -17.22
C THR A 199 9.26 -10.24 -16.66
N GLY A 200 9.39 -10.14 -15.34
CA GLY A 200 9.94 -8.97 -14.66
C GLY A 200 9.10 -7.69 -14.85
N GLN A 201 7.84 -7.80 -15.28
CA GLN A 201 6.95 -6.67 -15.55
C GLN A 201 5.71 -6.71 -14.65
N PRO A 202 5.03 -5.58 -14.42
CA PRO A 202 3.73 -5.57 -13.75
C PRO A 202 2.70 -6.41 -14.51
N VAL A 203 1.90 -7.18 -13.78
CA VAL A 203 0.88 -8.06 -14.34
C VAL A 203 -0.45 -7.81 -13.62
N THR A 204 -1.54 -7.72 -14.39
CA THR A 204 -2.90 -7.67 -13.87
C THR A 204 -3.69 -8.86 -14.41
N VAL A 205 -4.39 -9.59 -13.55
CA VAL A 205 -5.27 -10.70 -13.93
C VAL A 205 -6.62 -10.60 -13.20
N GLU A 206 -7.68 -11.03 -13.87
CA GLU A 206 -8.93 -11.35 -13.17
C GLU A 206 -8.86 -12.78 -12.66
N HIS A 207 -9.21 -12.99 -11.39
CA HIS A 207 -9.11 -14.26 -10.71
C HIS A 207 -10.23 -14.40 -9.68
N THR A 208 -10.81 -15.59 -9.52
CA THR A 208 -11.82 -15.83 -8.49
C THR A 208 -11.15 -16.31 -7.20
N HIS A 209 -11.19 -15.49 -6.13
CA HIS A 209 -10.72 -15.90 -4.80
C HIS A 209 -11.89 -16.40 -3.96
N CYS A 210 -11.76 -17.57 -3.35
CA CYS A 210 -12.72 -18.09 -2.39
C CYS A 210 -12.15 -17.91 -0.98
N GLY A 211 -12.74 -17.01 -0.21
CA GLY A 211 -12.28 -16.70 1.14
C GLY A 211 -12.68 -17.77 2.16
N ALA A 212 -12.17 -17.65 3.39
CA ALA A 212 -12.52 -18.50 4.53
C ALA A 212 -14.00 -18.42 4.93
N ASP A 213 -14.70 -17.37 4.51
CA ASP A 213 -16.15 -17.24 4.65
C ASP A 213 -16.95 -18.11 3.66
N GLY A 214 -16.25 -18.90 2.82
CA GLY A 214 -16.84 -19.75 1.79
C GLY A 214 -17.40 -18.98 0.59
N LYS A 215 -17.22 -17.65 0.55
CA LYS A 215 -17.69 -16.81 -0.56
C LYS A 215 -16.57 -16.64 -1.58
N CYS A 216 -16.90 -16.99 -2.82
CA CYS A 216 -16.05 -16.70 -3.96
C CYS A 216 -16.36 -15.29 -4.48
N ARG A 217 -15.32 -14.49 -4.67
CA ARG A 217 -15.36 -13.13 -5.19
C ARG A 217 -14.53 -13.07 -6.46
N ASP A 218 -15.03 -12.33 -7.45
CA ASP A 218 -14.24 -11.97 -8.62
C ASP A 218 -13.25 -10.88 -8.20
N MET A 219 -11.96 -11.17 -8.25
CA MET A 219 -10.89 -10.26 -7.88
C MET A 219 -10.11 -9.83 -9.13
N GLU A 220 -9.79 -8.55 -9.22
CA GLU A 220 -8.78 -8.03 -10.12
C GLU A 220 -7.48 -7.91 -9.32
N VAL A 221 -6.52 -8.79 -9.63
CA VAL A 221 -5.25 -8.91 -8.90
C VAL A 221 -4.17 -8.19 -9.67
N HIS A 222 -3.50 -7.25 -9.02
CA HIS A 222 -2.42 -6.47 -9.59
C HIS A 222 -1.11 -6.81 -8.88
N CYS A 223 -0.10 -7.24 -9.63
CA CYS A 223 1.20 -7.63 -9.10
C CYS A 223 2.32 -6.78 -9.70
N PHE A 224 3.18 -6.23 -8.84
CA PHE A 224 4.30 -5.36 -9.23
C PHE A 224 5.63 -5.91 -8.70
N PRO A 225 6.66 -6.06 -9.53
CA PRO A 225 7.98 -6.51 -9.07
C PRO A 225 8.73 -5.41 -8.31
N ILE A 226 9.45 -5.80 -7.26
CA ILE A 226 10.45 -4.98 -6.56
C ILE A 226 11.82 -5.61 -6.80
N PHE A 227 12.74 -4.81 -7.32
CA PHE A 227 14.12 -5.22 -7.59
C PHE A 227 15.09 -4.59 -6.59
N ASP A 228 16.18 -5.28 -6.30
CA ASP A 228 17.33 -4.72 -5.58
C ASP A 228 18.19 -3.82 -6.49
N ASP A 229 19.29 -3.30 -5.93
CA ASP A 229 20.26 -2.44 -6.62
C ASP A 229 21.03 -3.17 -7.74
N ARG A 230 20.96 -4.50 -7.79
CA ARG A 230 21.57 -5.36 -8.81
C ARG A 230 20.57 -5.78 -9.89
N GLY A 231 19.31 -5.38 -9.78
CA GLY A 231 18.23 -5.76 -10.70
C GLY A 231 17.69 -7.17 -10.47
N THR A 232 17.96 -7.79 -9.34
CA THR A 232 17.40 -9.08 -8.95
C THR A 232 16.03 -8.87 -8.33
N LEU A 233 15.03 -9.67 -8.74
CA LEU A 233 13.69 -9.62 -8.18
C LEU A 233 13.74 -10.15 -6.75
N VAL A 234 13.43 -9.30 -5.76
CA VAL A 234 13.49 -9.65 -4.34
C VAL A 234 12.11 -9.76 -3.70
N GLN A 235 11.14 -9.00 -4.19
CA GLN A 235 9.78 -8.99 -3.65
C GLN A 235 8.77 -8.70 -4.76
N VAL A 236 7.51 -9.02 -4.50
CA VAL A 236 6.36 -8.67 -5.35
C VAL A 236 5.30 -8.02 -4.48
N ILE A 237 4.83 -6.84 -4.87
CA ILE A 237 3.64 -6.22 -4.29
C ILE A 237 2.43 -6.82 -4.97
N GLU A 238 1.44 -7.22 -4.20
CA GLU A 238 0.14 -7.65 -4.71
C GLU A 238 -0.97 -6.83 -4.06
N TYR A 239 -1.91 -6.32 -4.85
CA TYR A 239 -3.18 -5.82 -4.31
C TYR A 239 -4.36 -6.31 -5.13
N CYS A 240 -5.49 -6.51 -4.45
CA CYS A 240 -6.66 -7.17 -5.02
C CYS A 240 -7.88 -6.28 -4.90
N ILE A 241 -8.54 -5.99 -6.02
CA ILE A 241 -9.80 -5.24 -6.05
C ILE A 241 -10.95 -6.23 -6.23
N ASP A 242 -11.94 -6.23 -5.34
CA ASP A 242 -13.18 -6.98 -5.55
C ASP A 242 -14.00 -6.28 -6.66
N ILE A 243 -14.23 -6.99 -7.75
CA ILE A 243 -14.98 -6.53 -8.92
C ILE A 243 -16.30 -7.29 -9.08
N SER A 244 -16.73 -8.06 -8.07
CA SER A 244 -17.95 -8.86 -8.10
C SER A 244 -19.19 -7.99 -8.35
N GLU A 245 -19.35 -6.89 -7.60
CA GLU A 245 -20.48 -5.96 -7.79
C GLU A 245 -20.44 -5.31 -9.17
N ARG A 246 -19.26 -4.93 -9.65
CA ARG A 246 -19.05 -4.35 -11.00
C ARG A 246 -19.49 -5.34 -12.09
N LYS A 247 -19.12 -6.61 -11.96
CA LYS A 247 -19.49 -7.67 -12.91
C LYS A 247 -20.97 -8.00 -12.85
N GLN A 248 -21.56 -8.10 -11.66
CA GLN A 248 -23.00 -8.34 -11.50
C GLN A 248 -23.82 -7.20 -12.11
N ALA A 249 -23.47 -5.94 -11.83
CA ALA A 249 -24.15 -4.77 -12.42
C ALA A 249 -24.00 -4.72 -13.94
N THR A 250 -22.84 -5.10 -14.48
CA THR A 250 -22.61 -5.16 -15.93
C THR A 250 -23.48 -6.25 -16.57
N ALA A 251 -23.52 -7.45 -15.99
CA ALA A 251 -24.33 -8.55 -16.48
C ALA A 251 -25.84 -8.25 -16.41
N GLU A 252 -26.30 -7.63 -15.32
CA GLU A 252 -27.69 -7.19 -15.17
C GLU A 252 -28.06 -6.14 -16.22
N ARG A 253 -27.19 -5.14 -16.42
CA ARG A 253 -27.37 -4.12 -17.46
C ARG A 253 -27.45 -4.73 -18.86
N GLU A 254 -26.55 -5.66 -19.19
CA GLU A 254 -26.58 -6.34 -20.49
C GLU A 254 -27.86 -7.15 -20.69
N LYS A 255 -28.34 -7.81 -19.64
CA LYS A 255 -29.62 -8.52 -19.67
C LYS A 255 -30.78 -7.55 -19.90
N LEU A 256 -30.84 -6.44 -19.17
CA LEU A 256 -31.88 -5.42 -19.33
C LEU A 256 -31.86 -4.80 -20.74
N ILE A 257 -30.67 -4.57 -21.32
CA ILE A 257 -30.55 -4.10 -22.71
C ILE A 257 -31.14 -5.13 -23.68
N LYS A 258 -30.84 -6.42 -23.50
CA LYS A 258 -31.40 -7.50 -24.34
C LYS A 258 -32.92 -7.59 -24.20
N ASP A 259 -33.43 -7.51 -22.97
CA ASP A 259 -34.88 -7.56 -22.70
C ASP A 259 -35.60 -6.35 -23.29
N LEU A 260 -35.02 -5.15 -23.18
CA LEU A 260 -35.55 -3.93 -23.79
C LEU A 260 -35.55 -4.02 -25.31
N GLN A 261 -34.46 -4.52 -25.91
CA GLN A 261 -34.35 -4.71 -27.36
C GLN A 261 -35.47 -5.63 -27.86
N LYS A 262 -35.69 -6.75 -27.17
CA LYS A 262 -36.77 -7.69 -27.48
C LYS A 262 -38.15 -7.04 -27.37
N ALA A 263 -38.41 -6.29 -26.30
CA ALA A 263 -39.68 -5.59 -26.11
C ALA A 263 -39.94 -4.56 -27.23
N VAL A 264 -38.91 -3.84 -27.69
CA VAL A 264 -39.00 -2.92 -28.83
C VAL A 264 -39.34 -3.66 -30.12
N ASP A 265 -38.71 -4.80 -30.38
CA ASP A 265 -38.98 -5.61 -31.57
C ASP A 265 -40.39 -6.23 -31.54
N ASP A 266 -40.86 -6.65 -30.36
CA ASP A 266 -42.24 -7.12 -30.17
C ASP A 266 -43.26 -6.00 -30.44
N VAL A 267 -43.02 -4.76 -29.97
CA VAL A 267 -43.87 -3.60 -30.27
C VAL A 267 -43.90 -3.30 -31.77
N LYS A 268 -42.75 -3.31 -32.46
CA LYS A 268 -42.70 -3.13 -33.92
C LYS A 268 -43.49 -4.20 -34.66
N THR A 269 -43.44 -5.45 -34.19
CA THR A 269 -44.19 -6.56 -34.78
C THR A 269 -45.69 -6.40 -34.56
N LEU A 270 -46.11 -5.99 -33.36
CA LEU A 270 -47.51 -5.70 -33.03
C LEU A 270 -48.06 -4.50 -33.81
N GLN A 271 -47.26 -3.45 -34.01
CA GLN A 271 -47.58 -2.34 -34.91
C GLN A 271 -47.68 -2.78 -36.38
N GLY A 272 -47.03 -3.88 -36.76
CA GLY A 272 -47.15 -4.48 -38.10
C GLY A 272 -48.44 -5.27 -38.34
N LEU A 273 -49.20 -5.60 -37.30
CA LEU A 273 -50.49 -6.29 -37.43
C LEU A 273 -51.61 -5.29 -37.72
N LEU A 274 -51.89 -5.08 -39.01
CA LEU A 274 -52.98 -4.22 -39.43
C LEU A 274 -54.34 -4.91 -39.21
N PRO A 275 -55.23 -4.38 -38.35
CA PRO A 275 -56.54 -4.97 -38.11
C PRO A 275 -57.46 -4.72 -39.33
N ILE A 276 -57.66 -5.76 -40.15
CA ILE A 276 -58.48 -5.70 -41.36
C ILE A 276 -59.88 -6.27 -41.08
N CYS A 277 -60.94 -5.55 -41.48
CA CYS A 277 -62.32 -6.04 -41.38
C CYS A 277 -62.50 -7.27 -42.28
N ALA A 278 -62.95 -8.39 -41.73
CA ALA A 278 -63.12 -9.64 -42.48
C ALA A 278 -64.08 -9.51 -43.69
N GLY A 279 -65.12 -8.67 -43.56
CA GLY A 279 -66.15 -8.46 -44.59
C GLY A 279 -65.76 -7.44 -45.67
N CYS A 280 -65.37 -6.23 -45.28
CA CYS A 280 -65.14 -5.12 -46.24
C CYS A 280 -63.65 -4.79 -46.48
N LYS A 281 -62.73 -5.49 -45.82
CA LYS A 281 -61.26 -5.34 -45.95
C LYS A 281 -60.69 -3.96 -45.62
N LYS A 282 -61.44 -3.08 -44.96
CA LYS A 282 -60.93 -1.82 -44.40
C LYS A 282 -59.95 -2.07 -43.25
N ILE A 283 -58.98 -1.17 -43.06
CA ILE A 283 -58.00 -1.18 -41.96
C ILE A 283 -58.50 -0.26 -40.86
N ARG A 284 -58.44 -0.70 -39.59
CA ARG A 284 -58.74 0.15 -38.44
C ARG A 284 -57.48 0.89 -37.96
N ASP A 285 -57.54 2.21 -37.86
CA ASP A 285 -56.45 3.02 -37.32
C ASP A 285 -56.41 3.04 -35.78
N ASP A 286 -55.39 3.70 -35.22
CA ASP A 286 -55.19 3.82 -33.76
C ASP A 286 -56.28 4.63 -33.05
N LYS A 287 -57.06 5.43 -33.80
CA LYS A 287 -58.22 6.18 -33.29
C LYS A 287 -59.51 5.38 -33.38
N GLY A 288 -59.47 4.18 -33.96
CA GLY A 288 -60.60 3.27 -34.12
C GLY A 288 -61.43 3.48 -35.39
N TYR A 289 -61.03 4.37 -36.31
CA TYR A 289 -61.73 4.60 -37.56
C TYR A 289 -61.34 3.58 -38.63
N TRP A 290 -62.28 3.25 -39.52
CA TRP A 290 -62.10 2.26 -40.58
C TRP A 290 -61.82 2.94 -41.92
N ASN A 291 -60.58 2.84 -42.37
CA ASN A 291 -60.07 3.46 -43.60
C ASN A 291 -59.92 2.41 -44.71
N THR A 292 -59.94 2.84 -45.98
CA THR A 292 -59.56 1.94 -47.08
C THR A 292 -58.06 1.63 -47.01
N ILE A 293 -57.67 0.51 -47.59
CA ILE A 293 -56.27 0.05 -47.56
C ILE A 293 -55.37 1.11 -48.21
N GLU A 294 -55.78 1.67 -49.35
CA GLU A 294 -55.00 2.65 -50.10
C GLU A 294 -54.78 3.94 -49.29
N SER A 295 -55.84 4.47 -48.65
CA SER A 295 -55.75 5.69 -47.83
C SER A 295 -54.83 5.48 -46.64
N TYR A 296 -55.00 4.35 -45.95
CA TYR A 296 -54.22 4.04 -44.75
C TYR A 296 -52.73 3.88 -45.08
N ILE A 297 -52.38 3.12 -46.13
CA ILE A 297 -50.98 2.90 -46.51
C ILE A 297 -50.34 4.20 -47.03
N SER A 298 -51.05 5.00 -47.83
CA SER A 298 -50.51 6.27 -48.35
C SER A 298 -50.24 7.30 -47.25
N GLU A 299 -51.03 7.28 -46.16
CA GLU A 299 -50.85 8.19 -45.02
C GLU A 299 -49.74 7.73 -44.05
N HIS A 300 -49.41 6.44 -44.04
CA HIS A 300 -48.50 5.84 -43.05
C HIS A 300 -47.18 5.32 -43.64
N THR A 301 -47.00 5.43 -44.97
CA THR A 301 -45.79 5.01 -45.68
C THR A 301 -45.52 5.93 -46.87
N ASP A 302 -44.31 5.89 -47.44
CA ASP A 302 -43.95 6.62 -48.66
C ASP A 302 -44.48 5.95 -49.96
N ALA A 303 -45.44 5.04 -49.86
CA ALA A 303 -45.95 4.29 -51.02
C ALA A 303 -47.05 5.06 -51.77
N GLU A 304 -46.90 5.17 -53.10
CA GLU A 304 -47.92 5.72 -54.00
C GLU A 304 -48.65 4.63 -54.78
N PHE A 305 -49.99 4.72 -54.87
CA PHE A 305 -50.82 3.75 -55.58
C PHE A 305 -51.14 4.17 -57.01
N THR A 306 -50.79 3.32 -57.98
CA THR A 306 -51.28 3.42 -59.36
C THR A 306 -52.40 2.40 -59.58
N HIS A 307 -53.44 2.79 -60.33
CA HIS A 307 -54.59 1.94 -60.56
C HIS A 307 -54.49 1.28 -61.94
N GLY A 308 -54.51 -0.05 -61.96
CA GLY A 308 -54.52 -0.85 -63.17
C GLY A 308 -55.49 -2.03 -63.02
N LEU A 309 -56.00 -2.53 -64.14
CA LEU A 309 -56.82 -3.74 -64.14
C LEU A 309 -55.94 -4.95 -64.43
N CYS A 310 -55.94 -5.94 -63.54
CA CYS A 310 -55.26 -7.21 -63.80
C CYS A 310 -55.95 -7.96 -64.95
N PRO A 311 -55.26 -8.90 -65.62
CA PRO A 311 -55.80 -9.64 -66.78
C PRO A 311 -57.17 -10.30 -66.52
N ASP A 312 -57.38 -10.85 -65.33
CA ASP A 312 -58.64 -11.51 -64.96
C ASP A 312 -59.78 -10.49 -64.84
N CYS A 313 -59.53 -9.35 -64.21
CA CYS A 313 -60.49 -8.27 -64.09
C CYS A 313 -60.82 -7.64 -65.45
N ILE A 314 -59.84 -7.47 -66.34
CA ILE A 314 -60.08 -7.01 -67.72
C ILE A 314 -60.96 -8.01 -68.46
N THR A 315 -60.67 -9.31 -68.35
CA THR A 315 -61.44 -10.36 -69.03
C THR A 315 -62.88 -10.40 -68.55
N ARG A 316 -63.09 -10.23 -67.25
CA ARG A 316 -64.43 -10.24 -66.63
C ARG A 316 -65.24 -8.98 -66.93
N LEU A 317 -64.63 -7.81 -66.82
CA LEU A 317 -65.34 -6.52 -66.92
C LEU A 317 -65.39 -5.99 -68.36
N TYR A 318 -64.38 -6.30 -69.17
CA TYR A 318 -64.23 -5.84 -70.55
C TYR A 318 -63.87 -7.01 -71.49
N PRO A 319 -64.71 -8.06 -71.58
CA PRO A 319 -64.43 -9.27 -72.37
C PRO A 319 -64.12 -8.98 -73.85
N GLY A 320 -64.76 -7.96 -74.45
CA GLY A 320 -64.48 -7.54 -75.83
C GLY A 320 -63.11 -6.89 -76.04
N TYR A 321 -62.56 -6.22 -75.01
CA TYR A 321 -61.22 -5.62 -75.03
C TYR A 321 -60.15 -6.67 -74.72
N ALA A 322 -60.45 -7.62 -73.83
CA ALA A 322 -59.57 -8.74 -73.49
C ALA A 322 -59.27 -9.62 -74.72
N ASN A 323 -60.25 -9.84 -75.59
CA ASN A 323 -60.08 -10.62 -76.82
C ASN A 323 -59.22 -9.92 -77.89
N ARG A 324 -59.17 -8.58 -77.93
CA ARG A 324 -58.29 -7.83 -78.85
C ARG A 324 -56.82 -7.84 -78.41
N ARG A 325 -56.55 -7.87 -77.11
CA ARG A 325 -55.18 -7.90 -76.55
C ARG A 325 -54.46 -9.25 -76.72
N LYS A 326 -55.17 -10.32 -77.09
CA LYS A 326 -54.60 -11.66 -77.36
C LYS A 326 -54.24 -11.89 -78.83
N GLN A 327 -54.61 -10.97 -79.75
CA GLN A 327 -54.37 -11.09 -81.20
C GLN A 327 -53.35 -10.08 -81.74
N GLY A 328 -52.64 -9.36 -80.87
CA GLY A 328 -51.55 -8.46 -81.20
C GLY A 328 -50.37 -8.68 -80.27
#